data_AF-A0A9W5AM72-F1
#
_entry.id   AF-A0A9W5AM72-F1
#
_cell.length_a   1.000
_cell.length_b   1.000
_cell.length_c   1.000
_cell.angle_alpha   90.00
_cell.angle_beta   90.00
_cell.angle_gamma   90.00
#
_symmetry.space_group_name_H-M   'P 1'
#
loop_
_entity.id
_entity.type
_entity.pdbx_description
1 polymer ?
#
loop_
_entity_poly.entity_id
_entity_poly.type
_entity_poly.pdbx_seq_one_letter_code
_entity_poly.pdbx_strand_id
1 'polypeptide(L)'
;MNQEQELQLSNLSPAQKRNVAKNALEKFERLDNLHIQGNLSDFDNQRDVYIELNTALQFVTEHNPQIAIEYRKNSQKMEQICEEQDKRASFIKSEDTGKTEMIPHKDDEKYVKFFEENNYKLAKELDKQLNMMENEAKLYEKTKNADNEKLKEISAKLKDGVLKYSPIEEIDKERFKQSYPIATKRIEKAFQNQIEAKKEQGMQI
;
A
#
# COMPACT_ATOMS: atom_id res chain seq x y z
N MET A 1 2.03 -18.35 -21.29
CA MET A 1 2.48 -16.98 -20.97
C MET A 1 3.01 -16.99 -19.56
N ASN A 2 4.25 -16.55 -19.34
CA ASN A 2 4.81 -16.45 -17.99
C ASN A 2 4.12 -15.30 -17.25
N GLN A 3 3.55 -15.60 -16.09
CA GLN A 3 2.82 -14.61 -15.25
C GLN A 3 3.70 -13.43 -14.82
N GLU A 4 5.04 -13.56 -14.90
CA GLU A 4 6.01 -12.49 -14.66
C GLU A 4 6.06 -11.43 -15.76
N GLN A 5 5.49 -11.65 -16.94
CA GLN A 5 5.47 -10.66 -18.04
C GLN A 5 4.30 -9.66 -17.95
N GLU A 6 3.36 -9.82 -17.01
CA GLU A 6 2.12 -9.02 -16.98
C GLU A 6 2.12 -7.78 -16.08
N LEU A 7 3.06 -7.65 -15.13
CA LEU A 7 3.15 -6.46 -14.29
C LEU A 7 4.06 -5.40 -14.93
N GLN A 8 3.47 -4.48 -15.69
CA GLN A 8 4.15 -3.22 -15.99
C GLN A 8 4.20 -2.42 -14.69
N LEU A 9 5.40 -2.25 -14.14
CA LEU A 9 5.63 -1.38 -12.98
C LEU A 9 5.09 0.01 -13.30
N SER A 10 4.33 0.59 -12.39
CA SER A 10 3.85 1.95 -12.55
C SER A 10 5.01 2.93 -12.65
N ASN A 11 4.84 3.96 -13.48
CA ASN A 11 5.77 5.09 -13.55
C ASN A 11 5.56 6.09 -12.39
N LEU A 12 4.84 5.70 -11.34
CA LEU A 12 4.57 6.57 -10.19
C LEU A 12 5.82 6.69 -9.32
N SER A 13 6.17 7.92 -8.98
CA SER A 13 7.18 8.19 -7.96
C SER A 13 6.73 7.66 -6.59
N PRO A 14 7.68 7.41 -5.65
CA PRO A 14 7.33 6.98 -4.30
C PRO A 14 6.35 7.91 -3.59
N ALA A 15 6.44 9.23 -3.84
CA ALA A 15 5.50 10.21 -3.29
C ALA A 15 4.08 10.06 -3.88
N GLN A 16 3.97 9.85 -5.20
CA GLN A 16 2.69 9.61 -5.85
C GLN A 16 2.05 8.31 -5.35
N LYS A 17 2.83 7.24 -5.16
CA LYS A 17 2.33 5.98 -4.59
C LYS A 17 1.77 6.16 -3.18
N ARG A 18 2.43 6.94 -2.32
CA ARG A 18 1.88 7.31 -1.00
C ARG A 18 0.57 8.08 -1.11
N ASN A 19 0.47 9.03 -2.05
CA ASN A 19 -0.76 9.80 -2.23
C ASN A 19 -1.92 8.90 -2.72
N VAL A 20 -1.66 7.93 -3.59
CA VAL A 20 -2.69 6.95 -4.00
C VAL A 20 -3.17 6.14 -2.78
N ALA A 21 -2.26 5.67 -1.93
CA ALA A 21 -2.62 4.98 -0.69
C ALA A 21 -3.45 5.85 0.26
N LYS A 22 -3.04 7.11 0.48
CA LYS A 22 -3.79 8.07 1.32
C LYS A 22 -5.21 8.29 0.80
N ASN A 23 -5.35 8.55 -0.50
CA ASN A 23 -6.66 8.81 -1.10
C ASN A 23 -7.60 7.60 -0.97
N ALA A 24 -7.09 6.38 -1.14
CA ALA A 24 -7.89 5.17 -0.99
C ALA A 24 -8.32 4.95 0.48
N LEU A 25 -7.44 5.21 1.45
CA LEU A 25 -7.78 5.16 2.87
C LEU A 25 -8.80 6.24 3.25
N GLU A 26 -8.65 7.48 2.77
CA GLU A 26 -9.63 8.55 3.02
C GLU A 26 -11.03 8.20 2.47
N LYS A 27 -11.10 7.51 1.32
CA LYS A 27 -12.38 7.04 0.77
C LYS A 27 -12.98 5.94 1.64
N PHE A 28 -12.17 5.00 2.11
CA PHE A 28 -12.61 4.00 3.08
C PHE A 28 -13.08 4.64 4.39
N GLU A 29 -12.37 5.62 4.94
CA GLU A 29 -12.79 6.33 6.15
C GLU A 29 -14.12 7.08 5.97
N ARG A 30 -14.35 7.68 4.80
CA ARG A 30 -15.65 8.32 4.49
C ARG A 30 -16.77 7.28 4.46
N LEU A 31 -16.51 6.12 3.87
CA LEU A 31 -17.46 4.99 3.83
C LEU A 31 -17.78 4.47 5.24
N ASP A 32 -16.76 4.27 6.07
CA ASP A 32 -16.91 3.78 7.44
C ASP A 32 -17.66 4.79 8.33
N ASN A 33 -17.37 6.09 8.20
CA ASN A 33 -18.10 7.14 8.89
C ASN A 33 -19.57 7.22 8.47
N LEU A 34 -19.90 6.97 7.19
CA LEU A 34 -21.28 6.88 6.73
C LEU A 34 -22.00 5.68 7.35
N HIS A 35 -21.32 4.52 7.44
CA HIS A 35 -21.85 3.31 8.07
C HIS A 35 -22.17 3.54 9.56
N ILE A 36 -21.28 4.21 10.30
CA ILE A 36 -21.48 4.55 11.73
C ILE A 36 -22.67 5.48 11.94
N GLN A 37 -22.96 6.36 10.98
CA GLN A 37 -24.10 7.29 11.05
C GLN A 37 -25.45 6.65 10.68
N GLY A 38 -25.50 5.33 10.45
CA GLY A 38 -26.72 4.63 10.06
C GLY A 38 -27.16 4.92 8.63
N ASN A 39 -26.32 5.59 7.83
CA ASN A 39 -26.52 5.67 6.39
C ASN A 39 -26.02 4.35 5.81
N LEU A 40 -26.91 3.58 5.19
CA LEU A 40 -26.52 2.40 4.42
C LEU A 40 -25.45 2.83 3.43
N SER A 41 -24.24 2.28 3.55
CA SER A 41 -23.23 2.51 2.53
C SER A 41 -23.71 1.80 1.28
N ASP A 42 -24.00 2.56 0.23
CA ASP A 42 -24.52 2.00 -1.00
C ASP A 42 -23.56 0.93 -1.57
N PHE A 43 -24.13 -0.15 -2.12
CA PHE A 43 -23.39 -1.31 -2.62
C PHE A 43 -22.29 -0.93 -3.62
N ASP A 44 -22.55 0.07 -4.46
CA ASP A 44 -21.60 0.65 -5.41
C ASP A 44 -20.42 1.34 -4.69
N ASN A 45 -20.66 2.14 -3.64
CA ASN A 45 -19.60 2.76 -2.85
C ASN A 45 -18.69 1.71 -2.18
N GLN A 46 -19.27 0.63 -1.66
CA GLN A 46 -18.51 -0.50 -1.09
C GLN A 46 -17.64 -1.18 -2.15
N ARG A 47 -18.18 -1.39 -3.36
CA ARG A 47 -17.45 -1.95 -4.49
C ARG A 47 -16.32 -1.04 -4.98
N ASP A 48 -16.58 0.26 -5.10
CA ASP A 48 -15.60 1.24 -5.55
C ASP A 48 -14.42 1.32 -4.57
N VAL A 49 -14.71 1.37 -3.27
CA VAL A 49 -13.67 1.31 -2.24
C VAL A 49 -12.87 0.00 -2.31
N TYR A 50 -13.51 -1.14 -2.57
CA TYR A 50 -12.81 -2.40 -2.76
C TYR A 50 -11.82 -2.33 -3.94
N ILE A 51 -12.26 -1.79 -5.09
CA ILE A 51 -11.43 -1.63 -6.28
C ILE A 51 -10.24 -0.70 -5.98
N GLU A 52 -10.49 0.42 -5.32
CA GLU A 52 -9.47 1.42 -5.01
C GLU A 52 -8.45 0.95 -3.98
N LEU A 53 -8.88 0.25 -2.93
CA LEU A 53 -7.98 -0.35 -1.94
C LEU A 53 -7.06 -1.39 -2.58
N ASN A 54 -7.59 -2.28 -3.43
CA ASN A 54 -6.78 -3.24 -4.18
C ASN A 54 -5.81 -2.54 -5.14
N THR A 55 -6.27 -1.53 -5.88
CA THR A 55 -5.42 -0.76 -6.79
C THR A 55 -4.29 -0.03 -6.05
N ALA A 56 -4.58 0.58 -4.90
CA ALA A 56 -3.56 1.20 -4.06
C ALA A 56 -2.56 0.17 -3.52
N LEU A 57 -3.06 -0.98 -3.04
CA LEU A 57 -2.23 -2.08 -2.54
C LEU A 57 -1.31 -2.65 -3.62
N GLN A 58 -1.79 -2.80 -4.85
CA GLN A 58 -0.96 -3.13 -6.01
C GLN A 58 0.23 -2.18 -6.11
N PHE A 59 0.02 -0.86 -6.11
CA PHE A 59 1.10 0.11 -6.30
C PHE A 59 2.13 0.14 -5.16
N VAL A 60 1.69 0.01 -3.91
CA VAL A 60 2.59 0.03 -2.74
C VAL A 60 3.37 -1.27 -2.57
N THR A 61 2.93 -2.34 -3.23
CA THR A 61 3.55 -3.69 -3.18
C THR A 61 4.28 -4.08 -4.47
N GLU A 62 4.46 -3.18 -5.44
CA GLU A 62 5.12 -3.50 -6.73
C GLU A 62 6.55 -4.06 -6.62
N HIS A 63 7.24 -3.81 -5.50
CA HIS A 63 8.53 -4.41 -5.18
C HIS A 63 8.46 -5.92 -4.96
N ASN A 64 7.26 -6.45 -4.70
CA ASN A 64 6.90 -7.86 -4.65
C ASN A 64 5.86 -8.17 -5.75
N PRO A 65 6.32 -8.57 -6.95
CA PRO A 65 5.44 -8.76 -8.10
C PRO A 65 4.30 -9.75 -7.87
N GLN A 66 4.54 -10.83 -7.11
CA GLN A 66 3.54 -11.85 -6.84
C GLN A 66 2.35 -11.25 -6.07
N ILE A 67 2.62 -10.47 -5.02
CA ILE A 67 1.59 -9.80 -4.22
C ILE A 67 0.88 -8.72 -5.05
N ALA A 68 1.64 -7.90 -5.79
CA ALA A 68 1.06 -6.83 -6.61
C ALA A 68 0.12 -7.38 -7.69
N ILE A 69 0.46 -8.51 -8.32
CA ILE A 69 -0.39 -9.19 -9.31
C ILE A 69 -1.70 -9.69 -8.68
N GLU A 70 -1.67 -10.17 -7.43
CA GLU A 70 -2.88 -10.62 -6.74
C GLU A 70 -3.87 -9.48 -6.54
N TYR A 71 -3.40 -8.35 -6.00
CA TYR A 71 -4.24 -7.16 -5.83
C TYR A 71 -4.79 -6.63 -7.15
N ARG A 72 -3.96 -6.61 -8.21
CA ARG A 72 -4.41 -6.24 -9.55
C ARG A 72 -5.51 -7.16 -10.08
N LYS A 73 -5.36 -8.48 -9.91
CA LYS A 73 -6.39 -9.45 -10.35
C LYS A 73 -7.70 -9.23 -9.60
N ASN A 74 -7.63 -8.89 -8.32
CA ASN A 74 -8.80 -8.64 -7.49
C ASN A 74 -9.55 -7.37 -7.92
N SER A 75 -8.84 -6.26 -8.19
CA SER A 75 -9.47 -5.05 -8.72
C SER A 75 -10.06 -5.27 -10.11
N GLN A 76 -9.29 -5.84 -11.04
CA GLN A 76 -9.73 -6.11 -12.41
C GLN A 76 -10.95 -7.04 -12.48
N LYS A 77 -10.97 -8.09 -11.65
CA LYS A 77 -12.13 -8.99 -11.58
C LYS A 77 -13.38 -8.23 -11.16
N MET A 78 -13.26 -7.29 -10.23
CA MET A 78 -14.41 -6.52 -9.76
C MET A 78 -14.86 -5.47 -10.78
N GLU A 79 -13.92 -4.79 -11.44
CA GLU A 79 -14.20 -3.88 -12.56
C GLU A 79 -14.96 -4.60 -13.70
N GLN A 80 -14.55 -5.83 -14.04
CA GLN A 80 -15.18 -6.61 -15.11
C GLN A 80 -16.64 -7.00 -14.82
N ILE A 81 -17.00 -7.19 -13.55
CA ILE A 81 -18.37 -7.57 -13.17
C ILE A 81 -19.24 -6.36 -12.81
N CYS A 82 -18.63 -5.19 -12.57
CA CYS A 82 -19.30 -3.95 -12.20
C CYS A 82 -20.47 -3.61 -13.14
N GLU A 83 -20.21 -3.59 -14.45
CA GLU A 83 -21.24 -3.24 -15.45
C GLU A 83 -22.45 -4.19 -15.43
N GLU A 84 -22.23 -5.48 -15.22
CA GLU A 84 -23.31 -6.48 -15.16
C GLU A 84 -24.08 -6.41 -13.83
N GLN A 85 -23.41 -6.03 -12.74
CA GLN A 85 -24.08 -5.75 -11.47
C GLN A 85 -24.98 -4.52 -11.59
N ASP A 86 -24.49 -3.45 -12.22
CA ASP A 86 -25.24 -2.20 -12.40
C ASP A 86 -26.47 -2.40 -13.28
N LYS A 87 -26.36 -3.20 -14.35
CA LYS A 87 -27.49 -3.53 -15.23
C LYS A 87 -28.63 -4.29 -14.53
N ARG A 88 -28.30 -5.10 -13.52
CA ARG A 88 -29.28 -5.97 -12.84
C ARG A 88 -29.80 -5.39 -11.53
N ALA A 89 -29.12 -4.37 -11.00
CA ALA A 89 -29.52 -3.71 -9.77
C ALA A 89 -30.79 -2.88 -9.94
N SER A 90 -31.45 -2.62 -8.82
CA SER A 90 -32.53 -1.65 -8.74
C SER A 90 -32.06 -0.43 -7.96
N PHE A 91 -32.53 0.75 -8.35
CA PHE A 91 -32.13 2.01 -7.71
C PHE A 91 -33.34 2.65 -7.03
N ILE A 92 -33.23 2.92 -5.73
CA ILE A 92 -34.30 3.57 -4.95
C ILE A 92 -33.80 4.92 -4.47
N LYS A 93 -34.62 5.96 -4.56
CA LYS A 93 -34.31 7.26 -3.96
C LYS A 93 -34.85 7.30 -2.53
N SER A 94 -33.96 7.43 -1.56
CA SER A 94 -34.30 7.63 -0.14
C SER A 94 -35.11 8.93 0.02
N GLU A 95 -36.29 8.82 0.63
CA GLU A 95 -37.16 9.99 0.88
C GLU A 95 -36.58 10.92 1.96
N ASP A 96 -35.87 10.37 2.94
CA ASP A 96 -35.29 11.13 4.06
C ASP A 96 -34.00 11.86 3.68
N THR A 97 -33.14 11.21 2.89
CA THR A 97 -31.81 11.75 2.55
C THR A 97 -31.72 12.31 1.13
N GLY A 98 -32.70 12.00 0.28
CA GLY A 98 -32.69 12.35 -1.14
C GLY A 98 -31.64 11.60 -1.97
N LYS A 99 -30.89 10.66 -1.38
CA LYS A 99 -29.84 9.88 -2.06
C LYS A 99 -30.44 8.73 -2.86
N THR A 100 -29.78 8.37 -3.96
CA THR A 100 -30.13 7.17 -4.74
C THR A 100 -29.29 6.01 -4.25
N GLU A 101 -29.94 4.98 -3.74
CA GLU A 101 -29.35 3.77 -3.18
C GLU A 101 -29.43 2.62 -4.20
N MET A 102 -28.32 1.91 -4.39
CA MET A 102 -28.25 0.72 -5.23
C MET A 102 -28.65 -0.52 -4.41
N ILE A 103 -29.71 -1.19 -4.83
CA ILE A 103 -30.12 -2.49 -4.32
C ILE A 103 -29.55 -3.56 -5.25
N PRO A 104 -28.58 -4.38 -4.81
CA PRO A 104 -28.00 -5.41 -5.63
C PRO A 104 -29.03 -6.48 -5.99
N HIS A 105 -28.88 -7.09 -7.17
CA HIS A 105 -29.65 -8.29 -7.53
C HIS A 105 -29.33 -9.45 -6.57
N LYS A 106 -30.25 -10.40 -6.41
CA LYS A 106 -30.09 -11.56 -5.52
C LYS A 106 -28.78 -12.34 -5.73
N ASP A 107 -28.33 -12.45 -6.98
CA ASP A 107 -27.08 -13.13 -7.33
C ASP A 107 -25.81 -12.40 -6.85
N ASP A 108 -25.95 -11.11 -6.58
CA ASP A 108 -24.90 -10.18 -6.19
C ASP A 108 -24.94 -9.81 -4.70
N GLU A 109 -26.00 -10.17 -3.95
CA GLU A 109 -26.11 -9.95 -2.50
C GLU A 109 -24.94 -10.55 -1.70
N LYS A 110 -24.35 -11.65 -2.20
CA LYS A 110 -23.13 -12.24 -1.60
C LYS A 110 -21.95 -11.25 -1.53
N TYR A 111 -21.93 -10.25 -2.40
CA TYR A 111 -20.89 -9.23 -2.43
C TYR A 111 -21.05 -8.18 -1.34
N VAL A 112 -22.24 -8.00 -0.77
CA VAL A 112 -22.48 -7.06 0.34
C VAL A 112 -21.54 -7.37 1.51
N LYS A 113 -21.68 -8.58 2.07
CA LYS A 113 -20.83 -9.05 3.17
C LYS A 113 -19.37 -9.18 2.76
N PHE A 114 -19.12 -9.58 1.51
CA PHE A 114 -17.77 -9.67 0.99
C PHE A 114 -17.06 -8.31 1.03
N PHE A 115 -17.69 -7.23 0.57
CA PHE A 115 -17.07 -5.90 0.60
C PHE A 115 -16.89 -5.40 2.03
N GLU A 116 -17.90 -5.53 2.88
CA GLU A 116 -17.81 -5.12 4.31
C GLU A 116 -16.61 -5.76 5.01
N GLU A 117 -16.41 -7.06 4.85
CA GLU A 117 -15.30 -7.78 5.49
C GLU A 117 -13.94 -7.49 4.83
N ASN A 118 -13.90 -7.42 3.50
CA ASN A 118 -12.62 -7.30 2.79
C ASN A 118 -12.12 -5.86 2.75
N ASN A 119 -12.99 -4.86 2.66
CA ASN A 119 -12.58 -3.45 2.68
C ASN A 119 -11.86 -3.11 3.98
N TYR A 120 -12.37 -3.57 5.13
CA TYR A 120 -11.68 -3.38 6.41
C TYR A 120 -10.30 -4.04 6.46
N LYS A 121 -10.18 -5.29 5.97
CA LYS A 121 -8.90 -6.02 5.92
C LYS A 121 -7.89 -5.32 5.00
N LEU A 122 -8.33 -4.91 3.82
CA LEU A 122 -7.50 -4.22 2.83
C LEU A 122 -7.07 -2.85 3.32
N ALA A 123 -7.97 -2.07 3.93
CA ALA A 123 -7.65 -0.78 4.52
C ALA A 123 -6.60 -0.91 5.62
N LYS A 124 -6.74 -1.88 6.52
CA LYS A 124 -5.75 -2.16 7.56
C LYS A 124 -4.37 -2.52 7.00
N GLU A 125 -4.33 -3.34 5.95
CA GLU A 125 -3.06 -3.67 5.29
C GLU A 125 -2.47 -2.44 4.59
N LEU A 126 -3.29 -1.65 3.89
CA LEU A 126 -2.84 -0.45 3.18
C LEU A 126 -2.30 0.61 4.15
N ASP A 127 -2.94 0.81 5.29
CA ASP A 127 -2.45 1.70 6.35
C ASP A 127 -1.07 1.26 6.88
N LYS A 128 -0.89 -0.04 7.12
CA LYS A 128 0.42 -0.59 7.48
C LYS A 128 1.48 -0.30 6.41
N GLN A 129 1.15 -0.52 5.14
CA GLN A 129 2.07 -0.24 4.02
C GLN A 129 2.39 1.25 3.92
N LEU A 130 1.39 2.13 4.07
CA LEU A 130 1.57 3.57 4.05
C LEU A 130 2.51 4.03 5.17
N ASN A 131 2.31 3.55 6.40
CA ASN A 131 3.18 3.86 7.53
C ASN A 131 4.65 3.50 7.25
N MET A 132 4.91 2.31 6.68
CA MET A 132 6.26 1.93 6.27
C MET A 132 6.82 2.86 5.17
N MET A 133 6.02 3.21 4.17
CA MET A 133 6.44 4.13 3.09
C MET A 133 6.75 5.54 3.59
N GLU A 134 6.05 6.02 4.63
CA GLU A 134 6.37 7.29 5.27
C GLU A 134 7.70 7.23 6.01
N ASN A 135 7.97 6.12 6.71
CA ASN A 135 9.25 5.90 7.37
C ASN A 135 10.40 5.77 6.36
N GLU A 136 10.15 5.14 5.20
CA GLU A 136 11.08 5.11 4.07
C GLU A 136 11.40 6.50 3.54
N ALA A 137 10.40 7.37 3.41
CA ALA A 137 10.61 8.76 2.99
C ALA A 137 11.44 9.55 4.02
N LYS A 138 11.15 9.37 5.31
CA LYS A 138 11.96 9.97 6.40
C LYS A 138 13.41 9.50 6.34
N LEU A 139 13.64 8.20 6.11
CA LEU A 139 14.98 7.64 5.97
C LEU A 139 15.69 8.23 4.74
N TYR A 140 15.00 8.35 3.61
CA TYR A 140 15.53 8.96 2.41
C TYR A 140 16.01 10.40 2.68
N GLU A 141 15.19 11.26 3.28
CA GLU A 141 15.57 12.64 3.55
C GLU A 141 16.81 12.76 4.45
N LYS A 142 16.92 11.89 5.45
CA LYS A 142 18.09 11.88 6.34
C LYS A 142 19.35 11.38 5.65
N THR A 143 19.24 10.44 4.72
CA THR A 143 20.39 9.86 4.00
C THR A 143 20.85 10.74 2.84
N LYS A 144 19.95 11.52 2.24
CA LYS A 144 20.21 12.36 1.06
C LYS A 144 21.38 13.32 1.25
N ASN A 145 21.59 13.86 2.45
CA ASN A 145 22.69 14.78 2.74
C ASN A 145 23.53 14.35 3.97
N ALA A 146 23.41 13.09 4.40
CA ALA A 146 24.17 12.59 5.54
C ALA A 146 25.67 12.49 5.23
N ASP A 147 26.48 12.91 6.21
CA ASP A 147 27.91 12.60 6.27
C ASP A 147 28.14 11.09 6.53
N ASN A 148 29.40 10.67 6.45
CA ASN A 148 29.77 9.28 6.66
C ASN A 148 29.46 8.77 8.07
N GLU A 149 29.50 9.60 9.12
CA GLU A 149 29.22 9.16 10.49
C GLU A 149 27.73 8.86 10.69
N LYS A 150 26.86 9.72 10.16
CA LYS A 150 25.41 9.50 10.15
C LYS A 150 25.03 8.29 9.32
N LEU A 151 25.65 8.09 8.15
CA LEU A 151 25.42 6.90 7.33
C LEU A 151 25.86 5.62 8.06
N LYS A 152 26.97 5.69 8.81
CA LYS A 152 27.48 4.62 9.67
C LYS A 152 26.53 4.29 10.84
N GLU A 153 25.89 5.29 11.43
CA GLU A 153 24.87 5.09 12.47
C GLU A 153 23.60 4.46 11.88
N ILE A 154 23.17 4.92 10.70
CA ILE A 154 22.02 4.37 9.97
C ILE A 154 22.26 2.90 9.60
N SER A 155 23.44 2.58 9.06
CA SER A 155 23.80 1.21 8.68
C SER A 155 23.88 0.27 9.89
N ALA A 156 24.33 0.76 11.05
CA ALA A 156 24.38 -0.04 12.27
C ALA A 156 22.99 -0.47 12.80
N LYS A 157 21.92 0.20 12.37
CA LYS A 157 20.53 -0.16 12.72
C LYS A 157 19.93 -1.24 11.81
N LEU A 158 20.70 -1.78 10.86
CA LEU A 158 20.36 -2.98 10.10
C LEU A 158 20.57 -4.23 10.97
N LYS A 159 19.53 -4.74 11.62
CA LYS A 159 19.61 -6.00 12.41
C LYS A 159 18.49 -6.96 12.02
N ASP A 160 18.81 -8.26 11.95
CA ASP A 160 17.85 -9.37 11.82
C ASP A 160 16.86 -9.27 10.64
N GLY A 161 17.33 -8.88 9.45
CA GLY A 161 16.49 -8.88 8.24
C GLY A 161 15.52 -7.70 8.11
N VAL A 162 15.25 -6.93 9.18
CA VAL A 162 14.39 -5.73 9.18
C VAL A 162 15.22 -4.45 9.31
N LEU A 163 14.95 -3.40 8.53
CA LEU A 163 15.62 -2.11 8.73
C LEU A 163 14.71 -1.35 9.68
N LYS A 164 15.13 -1.27 10.94
CA LYS A 164 14.48 -0.38 11.91
C LYS A 164 15.20 0.94 11.87
N TYR A 165 14.49 2.02 11.58
CA TYR A 165 15.04 3.35 11.71
C TYR A 165 14.40 4.07 12.91
N SER A 166 15.14 4.98 13.54
CA SER A 166 14.97 5.39 14.95
C SER A 166 13.54 5.85 15.34
N PRO A 167 13.06 5.59 16.59
CA PRO A 167 13.57 4.63 17.56
C PRO A 167 12.94 3.22 17.40
N ILE A 168 11.79 3.08 16.73
CA ILE A 168 11.09 1.79 16.48
C ILE A 168 10.23 1.91 15.19
N GLU A 169 10.71 2.57 14.14
CA GLU A 169 9.97 2.70 12.88
C GLU A 169 10.37 1.59 11.89
N GLU A 170 9.41 0.79 11.45
CA GLU A 170 9.58 -0.28 10.46
C GLU A 170 9.54 0.29 9.03
N ILE A 171 10.39 -0.25 8.15
CA ILE A 171 10.36 0.01 6.71
C ILE A 171 10.40 -1.30 5.91
N ASP A 172 10.00 -1.25 4.63
CA ASP A 172 10.29 -2.33 3.70
C ASP A 172 11.62 -2.06 2.97
N LYS A 173 12.59 -2.96 3.15
CA LYS A 173 13.93 -2.80 2.55
C LYS A 173 13.91 -2.91 1.04
N GLU A 174 13.16 -3.85 0.48
CA GLU A 174 13.17 -4.08 -0.96
C GLU A 174 12.46 -2.94 -1.67
N ARG A 175 11.35 -2.45 -1.10
CA ARG A 175 10.71 -1.23 -1.58
C ARG A 175 11.64 -0.02 -1.47
N PHE A 176 12.35 0.14 -0.36
CA PHE A 176 13.30 1.25 -0.18
C PHE A 176 14.43 1.20 -1.23
N LYS A 177 15.02 0.02 -1.46
CA LYS A 177 16.04 -0.21 -2.49
C LYS A 177 15.55 0.15 -3.89
N GLN A 178 14.35 -0.28 -4.24
CA GLN A 178 13.74 0.02 -5.54
C GLN A 178 13.41 1.52 -5.67
N SER A 179 12.88 2.13 -4.62
CA SER A 179 12.36 3.50 -4.63
C SER A 179 13.44 4.57 -4.51
N TYR A 180 14.54 4.29 -3.79
CA TYR A 180 15.59 5.25 -3.47
C TYR A 180 17.00 4.67 -3.71
N PRO A 181 17.32 4.20 -4.94
CA PRO A 181 18.53 3.43 -5.22
C PRO A 181 19.84 4.17 -4.91
N ILE A 182 19.87 5.50 -5.03
CA ILE A 182 21.05 6.32 -4.71
C ILE A 182 21.29 6.35 -3.19
N ALA A 183 20.23 6.52 -2.40
CA ALA A 183 20.32 6.51 -0.94
C ALA A 183 20.78 5.14 -0.44
N THR A 184 20.20 4.08 -0.98
CA THR A 184 20.63 2.69 -0.72
C THR A 184 22.12 2.48 -0.94
N LYS A 185 22.63 2.85 -2.13
CA LYS A 185 24.06 2.69 -2.45
C LYS A 185 24.98 3.42 -1.46
N ARG A 186 24.55 4.58 -0.96
CA ARG A 186 25.32 5.34 0.05
C ARG A 186 25.37 4.63 1.39
N ILE A 187 24.24 4.10 1.86
CA ILE A 187 24.16 3.34 3.11
C ILE A 187 25.01 2.07 3.01
N GLU A 188 24.88 1.32 1.91
CA GLU A 188 25.64 0.08 1.68
C GLU A 188 27.15 0.34 1.60
N LYS A 189 27.59 1.41 0.93
CA LYS A 189 29.00 1.79 0.88
C LYS A 189 29.54 2.16 2.27
N ALA A 190 28.77 2.91 3.07
CA ALA A 190 29.17 3.26 4.43
C ALA A 190 29.32 2.02 5.32
N PHE A 191 28.41 1.05 5.17
CA PHE A 191 28.47 -0.23 5.86
C PHE A 191 29.69 -1.07 5.44
N GLN A 192 29.96 -1.17 4.15
CA GLN A 192 31.11 -1.90 3.62
C GLN A 192 32.43 -1.32 4.16
N ASN A 193 32.57 0.00 4.14
CA ASN A 193 33.73 0.69 4.71
C ASN A 193 33.89 0.42 6.22
N GLN A 194 32.80 0.24 6.99
CA GLN A 194 32.89 -0.16 8.40
C GLN A 194 33.42 -1.58 8.56
N ILE A 195 32.95 -2.52 7.73
CA ILE A 195 33.41 -3.90 7.79
C ILE A 195 34.90 -3.98 7.45
N GLU A 196 35.33 -3.30 6.38
CA GLU A 196 36.72 -3.27 5.95
C GLU A 196 37.62 -2.66 7.04
N ALA A 197 37.23 -1.53 7.63
CA ALA A 197 37.96 -0.92 8.74
C ALA A 197 38.07 -1.85 9.98
N LYS A 198 37.01 -2.61 10.30
CA LYS A 198 37.05 -3.58 11.41
C LYS A 198 37.97 -4.77 11.12
N LYS A 199 38.00 -5.25 9.87
CA LYS A 199 38.90 -6.32 9.42
C LYS A 199 40.37 -5.88 9.47
N GLU A 200 40.68 -4.67 9.01
CA GLU A 200 42.03 -4.09 9.06
C GLU A 200 42.51 -3.88 10.51
N GLN A 201 41.58 -3.62 11.44
CA GLN A 201 41.87 -3.48 12.87
C GLN A 201 41.91 -4.82 13.64
N GLY A 202 41.78 -5.97 12.96
CA GLY A 202 41.87 -7.29 13.58
C GLY A 202 40.72 -7.63 14.54
N MET A 203 39.60 -6.91 14.49
CA MET A 203 38.43 -7.20 15.32
C MET A 203 37.56 -8.30 14.68
N GLN A 204 37.09 -9.26 15.50
CA GLN A 204 36.12 -10.26 15.05
C GLN A 204 34.80 -9.58 14.63
N ILE A 205 34.26 -10.01 13.49
CA ILE A 205 33.06 -9.46 12.82
C ILE A 205 31.80 -9.98 13.48
#